data_AF-A0A0P9PAR1-F1
#
_entry.id   AF-A0A0P9PAR1-F1
#
_cell.length_a   1.000
_cell.length_b   1.000
_cell.length_c   1.000
_cell.angle_alpha   90.00
_cell.angle_beta   90.00
_cell.angle_gamma   90.00
#
_symmetry.space_group_name_H-M   'P 1'
#
loop_
_entity.id
_entity.type
_entity.pdbx_description
1 polymer ?
#
loop_
_entity_poly.entity_id
_entity_poly.type
_entity_poly.pdbx_seq_one_letter_code
_entity_poly.pdbx_strand_id
1 'polypeptide(L)'
;MVVEASAIASTSKLLAPFLKSIYNGLSDRAKIGFEVWKSANGADVAANYFFRLSQVKTIWTRGDAAYIDEFYYPIILSEGEFVKSVESLHDIESQYFVVQGIVGQGKSIFMRYLALSLLKKSKVDLLPVFIELKDINEKVSMLDLIFDELRSLGLDPTAEVFDALASRNKIALFADGFDEIPGDSVSSVIRELGRMMATYPQMKIGVSSRPGNAIQNLPGFVVLVLHGLDSQDYDPFLERLGVDVFKRHALIMAVEDSPPEIREVMSTPLMLSIVVLIYESYQEIPSYLSEFFDALFHVVFTQHDRKKVAFNRHHYSGLSESDLQHLFEAFCFVVMNKNYGRALSITQFNECFGRAKKYVLGVGCNVQSFKKDIVGVACLMLDEGVGLTTFLHKGILDYFSAAFIARMDSAIASKFYAKCASNYSQWTYMLGFLEKIDHYRFCKFYELGPVKDECVELGEVLAHRGSDSILRYVAEVYPYLEFTYSVDGRLVLSTKGGAL
;
A
#
# COMPACT_ATOMS: atom_id res chain seq x y z
N MET A 1 -9.21 28.32 -8.90
CA MET A 1 -9.06 29.24 -10.04
C MET A 1 -7.96 30.29 -9.87
N VAL A 2 -8.00 31.24 -8.92
CA VAL A 2 -6.97 32.30 -8.82
C VAL A 2 -5.59 31.76 -8.38
N VAL A 3 -5.55 30.87 -7.39
CA VAL A 3 -4.31 30.21 -6.92
C VAL A 3 -3.71 29.31 -8.00
N GLU A 4 -4.56 28.57 -8.72
CA GLU A 4 -4.16 27.67 -9.81
C GLU A 4 -3.51 28.45 -10.96
N ALA A 5 -4.13 29.54 -11.40
CA ALA A 5 -3.57 30.40 -12.44
C ALA A 5 -2.23 31.02 -12.01
N SER A 6 -2.09 31.39 -10.75
CA SER A 6 -0.82 31.94 -10.20
C SER A 6 0.28 30.88 -10.16
N ALA A 7 -0.02 29.65 -9.73
CA ALA A 7 0.94 28.55 -9.68
C ALA A 7 1.42 28.15 -11.09
N ILE A 8 0.48 28.03 -12.04
CA ILE A 8 0.79 27.74 -13.45
C ILE A 8 1.66 28.85 -14.05
N ALA A 9 1.33 30.12 -13.82
CA ALA A 9 2.11 31.24 -14.33
C ALA A 9 3.54 31.26 -13.76
N SER A 10 3.71 30.95 -12.47
CA SER A 10 5.02 30.86 -11.83
C SER A 10 5.87 29.74 -12.44
N THR A 11 5.31 28.53 -12.55
CA THR A 11 6.00 27.36 -13.14
C THR A 11 6.31 27.58 -14.62
N SER A 12 5.41 28.20 -15.38
CA SER A 12 5.60 28.56 -16.79
C SER A 12 6.80 29.50 -16.96
N LYS A 13 6.91 30.53 -16.13
CA LYS A 13 8.04 31.47 -16.13
C LYS A 13 9.37 30.76 -15.84
N LEU A 14 9.37 29.77 -14.95
CA LEU A 14 10.55 28.98 -14.61
C LEU A 14 10.97 28.05 -15.75
N LEU A 15 10.00 27.45 -16.45
CA LEU A 15 10.24 26.50 -17.54
C LEU A 15 10.70 27.17 -18.84
N ALA A 16 10.17 28.35 -19.16
CA ALA A 16 10.38 28.97 -20.47
C ALA A 16 11.87 29.09 -20.89
N PRO A 17 12.82 29.50 -20.03
CA PRO A 17 14.25 29.52 -20.39
C PRO A 17 14.81 28.14 -20.73
N PHE A 18 14.38 27.11 -19.98
CA PHE A 18 14.83 25.74 -20.16
C PHE A 18 14.30 25.15 -21.48
N LEU A 19 12.99 25.28 -21.74
CA LEU A 19 12.37 24.79 -22.99
C LEU A 19 13.00 25.47 -24.22
N LYS A 20 13.22 26.78 -24.15
CA LYS A 20 13.90 27.55 -25.21
C LYS A 20 15.33 27.08 -25.44
N SER A 21 16.07 26.76 -24.37
CA SER A 21 17.43 26.22 -24.47
C SER A 21 17.45 24.86 -25.18
N ILE A 22 16.46 24.00 -24.94
CA ILE A 22 16.35 22.72 -25.66
C ILE A 22 16.09 22.99 -27.14
N TYR A 23 15.03 23.74 -27.45
CA TYR A 23 14.63 24.03 -28.83
C TYR A 23 15.77 24.60 -29.68
N ASN A 24 16.50 25.57 -29.14
CA ASN A 24 17.62 26.21 -29.84
C ASN A 24 18.78 25.26 -30.12
N GLY A 25 18.97 24.23 -29.29
CA GLY A 25 20.01 23.25 -29.50
C GLY A 25 19.64 22.16 -30.52
N LEU A 26 18.36 22.02 -30.90
CA LEU A 26 17.87 20.93 -31.76
C LEU A 26 18.31 21.09 -33.23
N SER A 27 18.42 19.97 -33.94
CA SER A 27 18.53 19.98 -35.41
C SER A 27 17.21 20.41 -36.03
N ASP A 28 17.23 20.92 -37.27
CA ASP A 28 16.02 21.42 -37.93
C ASP A 28 14.93 20.35 -38.09
N ARG A 29 15.33 19.09 -38.33
CA ARG A 29 14.39 17.95 -38.36
C ARG A 29 13.74 17.69 -37.00
N ALA A 30 14.50 17.78 -35.91
CA ALA A 30 14.00 17.53 -34.57
C ALA A 30 13.09 18.66 -34.06
N LYS A 31 13.32 19.92 -34.49
CA LYS A 31 12.51 21.08 -34.08
C LYS A 31 11.01 20.95 -34.40
N ILE A 32 10.66 20.20 -35.44
CA ILE A 32 9.25 19.98 -35.85
C ILE A 32 8.41 19.49 -34.66
N GLY A 33 8.95 18.54 -33.87
CA GLY A 33 8.24 17.98 -32.73
C GLY A 33 8.18 18.85 -31.47
N PHE A 34 8.72 20.07 -31.54
CA PHE A 34 8.83 21.02 -30.42
C PHE A 34 8.19 22.38 -30.75
N GLU A 35 7.43 22.51 -31.85
CA GLU A 35 6.87 23.79 -32.26
C GLU A 35 5.92 24.39 -31.22
N VAL A 36 5.20 23.58 -30.45
CA VAL A 36 4.38 24.05 -29.33
C VAL A 36 5.23 24.76 -28.27
N TRP A 37 6.42 24.26 -27.94
CA TRP A 37 7.33 24.89 -26.96
C TRP A 37 7.90 26.23 -27.42
N LYS A 38 7.92 26.50 -28.73
CA LYS A 38 8.29 27.79 -29.30
C LYS A 38 7.15 28.81 -29.22
N SER A 39 5.91 28.35 -29.20
CA SER A 39 4.74 29.21 -29.13
C SER A 39 4.69 29.99 -27.80
N ALA A 40 3.95 31.09 -27.78
CA ALA A 40 3.79 31.92 -26.57
C ALA A 40 3.23 31.14 -25.36
N ASN A 41 2.49 30.05 -25.62
CA ASN A 41 1.80 29.26 -24.59
C ASN A 41 2.50 27.92 -24.31
N GLY A 42 3.64 27.63 -24.93
CA GLY A 42 4.30 26.32 -24.80
C GLY A 42 4.72 26.00 -23.36
N ALA A 43 5.23 26.99 -22.64
CA ALA A 43 5.56 26.85 -21.23
C ALA A 43 4.33 26.68 -20.33
N ASP A 44 3.18 27.24 -20.71
CA ASP A 44 1.91 27.06 -19.99
C ASP A 44 1.39 25.63 -20.15
N VAL A 45 1.54 25.02 -21.32
CA VAL A 45 1.16 23.60 -21.54
C VAL A 45 1.96 22.70 -20.61
N ALA A 46 3.28 22.86 -20.57
CA ALA A 46 4.14 22.10 -19.66
C ALA A 46 3.82 22.38 -18.18
N ALA A 47 3.59 23.65 -17.81
CA ALA A 47 3.20 24.02 -16.46
C ALA A 47 1.88 23.38 -16.02
N ASN A 48 0.89 23.27 -16.92
CA ASN A 48 -0.37 22.58 -16.65
C ASN A 48 -0.17 21.09 -16.40
N TYR A 49 0.75 20.43 -17.11
CA TYR A 49 1.09 19.03 -16.83
C TYR A 49 1.63 18.87 -15.41
N PHE A 50 2.58 19.71 -14.97
CA PHE A 50 3.13 19.62 -13.63
C PHE A 50 2.14 19.99 -12.53
N PHE A 51 1.25 20.93 -12.82
CA PHE A 51 0.14 21.26 -11.93
C PHE A 51 -0.75 20.03 -11.69
N ARG A 52 -1.12 19.28 -12.74
CA ARG A 52 -1.84 18.00 -12.59
C ARG A 52 -1.03 16.96 -11.82
N LEU A 53 0.28 16.84 -12.10
CA LEU A 53 1.16 15.89 -11.41
C LEU A 53 1.25 16.16 -9.90
N SER A 54 1.15 17.44 -9.50
CA SER A 54 1.18 17.88 -8.10
C SER A 54 -0.08 17.58 -7.30
N GLN A 55 -1.19 17.29 -7.97
CA GLN A 55 -2.48 17.05 -7.32
C GLN A 55 -2.74 15.56 -7.15
N VAL A 56 -3.10 15.17 -5.93
CA VAL A 56 -3.53 13.81 -5.61
C VAL A 56 -4.76 13.82 -4.71
N LYS A 57 -5.52 12.73 -4.72
CA LYS A 57 -6.60 12.50 -3.76
C LYS A 57 -6.11 11.50 -2.73
N THR A 58 -6.28 11.84 -1.45
CA THR A 58 -5.85 10.99 -0.33
C THR A 58 -7.03 10.72 0.60
N ILE A 59 -6.88 9.70 1.46
CA ILE A 59 -7.89 9.42 2.48
C ILE A 59 -8.07 10.63 3.42
N TRP A 60 -6.96 11.28 3.75
CA TRP A 60 -6.89 12.47 4.61
C TRP A 60 -7.69 13.65 4.05
N THR A 61 -7.61 13.84 2.73
CA THR A 61 -8.23 14.97 2.02
C THR A 61 -9.68 14.68 1.62
N ARG A 62 -10.22 13.51 2.01
CA ARG A 62 -11.64 13.14 1.91
C ARG A 62 -12.23 13.28 0.50
N GLY A 63 -11.38 13.07 -0.52
CA GLY A 63 -11.76 13.08 -1.93
C GLY A 63 -11.56 14.43 -2.64
N ASP A 64 -11.18 15.48 -1.92
CA ASP A 64 -10.67 16.72 -2.51
C ASP A 64 -9.23 16.50 -3.02
N ALA A 65 -8.83 17.27 -4.04
CA ALA A 65 -7.46 17.25 -4.51
C ALA A 65 -6.58 18.05 -3.53
N ALA A 66 -5.45 17.47 -3.13
CA ALA A 66 -4.42 18.15 -2.36
C ALA A 66 -3.11 18.21 -3.12
N TYR A 67 -2.34 19.24 -2.83
CA TYR A 67 -1.03 19.44 -3.42
C TYR A 67 0.01 18.69 -2.60
N ILE A 68 0.86 17.90 -3.28
CA ILE A 68 1.86 17.07 -2.61
C ILE A 68 2.78 17.88 -1.69
N ASP A 69 3.15 19.10 -2.07
CA ASP A 69 4.02 19.96 -1.27
C ASP A 69 3.41 20.45 0.05
N GLU A 70 2.09 20.49 0.15
CA GLU A 70 1.38 20.89 1.37
C GLU A 70 1.48 19.83 2.47
N PHE A 71 1.39 18.54 2.12
CA PHE A 71 1.24 17.46 3.10
C PHE A 71 2.37 16.42 3.10
N TYR A 72 3.25 16.43 2.10
CA TYR A 72 4.29 15.42 2.01
C TYR A 72 5.32 15.54 3.14
N TYR A 73 5.59 14.40 3.76
CA TYR A 73 6.65 14.21 4.74
C TYR A 73 7.78 13.39 4.10
N PRO A 74 9.03 13.88 4.12
CA PRO A 74 10.18 13.12 3.60
C PRO A 74 10.34 11.79 4.31
N ILE A 75 10.28 10.69 3.56
CA ILE A 75 10.48 9.35 4.10
C ILE A 75 11.96 9.01 4.04
N ILE A 76 12.46 8.40 5.11
CA ILE A 76 13.82 7.89 5.19
C ILE A 76 13.97 6.71 4.21
N LEU A 77 15.04 6.74 3.41
CA LEU A 77 15.40 5.66 2.51
C LEU A 77 16.61 4.88 3.03
N SER A 78 16.58 3.56 2.86
CA SER A 78 17.78 2.73 2.96
C SER A 78 18.27 2.28 1.59
N GLU A 79 19.58 2.44 1.39
CA GLU A 79 20.34 1.95 0.25
C GLU A 79 21.36 0.94 0.78
N GLY A 80 20.97 -0.34 0.83
CA GLY A 80 21.72 -1.35 1.57
C GLY A 80 21.70 -1.04 3.08
N GLU A 81 22.89 -0.87 3.69
CA GLU A 81 23.01 -0.51 5.11
C GLU A 81 22.97 1.02 5.37
N PHE A 82 23.00 1.83 4.31
CA PHE A 82 23.03 3.29 4.46
C PHE A 82 21.62 3.86 4.53
N VAL A 83 21.36 4.64 5.56
CA VAL A 83 20.09 5.33 5.78
C VAL A 83 20.26 6.81 5.46
N LYS A 84 19.42 7.37 4.58
CA LYS A 84 19.45 8.79 4.21
C LYS A 84 18.05 9.38 4.01
N SER A 85 17.88 10.64 4.38
CA SER A 85 16.73 11.43 3.95
C SER A 85 16.94 11.87 2.50
N VAL A 86 15.87 11.84 1.70
CA VAL A 86 15.89 12.29 0.31
C VAL A 86 14.83 13.36 0.11
N GLU A 87 15.29 14.57 -0.18
CA GLU A 87 14.44 15.74 -0.38
C GLU A 87 14.30 16.11 -1.86
N SER A 88 15.18 15.59 -2.73
CA SER A 88 15.13 15.80 -4.16
C SER A 88 15.70 14.63 -4.96
N LEU A 89 15.41 14.59 -6.26
CA LEU A 89 16.02 13.61 -7.16
C LEU A 89 17.56 13.71 -7.19
N HIS A 90 18.15 14.84 -6.81
CA HIS A 90 19.61 15.02 -6.83
C HIS A 90 20.32 14.34 -5.66
N ASP A 91 19.60 13.97 -4.59
CA ASP A 91 20.16 13.24 -3.45
C ASP A 91 20.30 11.73 -3.74
N ILE A 92 19.74 11.29 -4.87
CA ILE A 92 19.90 9.94 -5.40
C ILE A 92 21.08 9.95 -6.37
N GLU A 93 22.18 9.27 -6.05
CA GLU A 93 23.37 9.26 -6.90
C GLU A 93 23.20 8.33 -8.11
N SER A 94 22.48 7.22 -7.93
CA SER A 94 22.25 6.22 -8.97
C SER A 94 21.40 6.77 -10.11
N GLN A 95 21.79 6.43 -11.34
CA GLN A 95 20.99 6.77 -12.54
C GLN A 95 19.73 5.94 -12.64
N TYR A 96 19.78 4.69 -12.17
CA TYR A 96 18.66 3.76 -12.22
C TYR A 96 18.38 3.28 -10.81
N PHE A 97 17.15 3.47 -10.34
CA PHE A 97 16.78 3.11 -8.98
C PHE A 97 15.37 2.56 -8.88
N VAL A 98 15.17 1.68 -7.91
CA VAL A 98 13.87 1.12 -7.54
C VAL A 98 13.45 1.70 -6.19
N VAL A 99 12.33 2.40 -6.14
CA VAL A 99 11.68 2.77 -4.88
C VAL A 99 10.84 1.59 -4.40
N GLN A 100 11.34 0.91 -3.38
CA GLN A 100 10.71 -0.28 -2.82
C GLN A 100 9.94 0.04 -1.54
N GLY A 101 8.73 -0.52 -1.40
CA GLY A 101 7.93 -0.37 -0.19
C GLY A 101 6.63 -1.18 -0.22
N ILE A 102 6.03 -1.40 0.95
CA ILE A 102 4.77 -2.14 1.08
C ILE A 102 3.55 -1.26 0.78
N VAL A 103 2.36 -1.84 0.96
CA VAL A 103 1.05 -1.16 0.86
C VAL A 103 1.02 0.06 1.77
N GLY A 104 0.50 1.19 1.28
CA GLY A 104 0.31 2.40 2.11
C GLY A 104 1.60 3.12 2.53
N GLN A 105 2.78 2.63 2.14
CA GLN A 105 4.08 3.25 2.46
C GLN A 105 4.31 4.60 1.75
N GLY A 106 3.55 4.90 0.70
CA GLY A 106 3.66 6.17 -0.03
C GLY A 106 4.59 6.16 -1.24
N LYS A 107 4.90 5.00 -1.84
CA LYS A 107 5.74 4.86 -3.06
C LYS A 107 5.35 5.86 -4.17
N SER A 108 4.09 5.88 -4.58
CA SER A 108 3.59 6.77 -5.63
C SER A 108 3.71 8.25 -5.25
N ILE A 109 3.46 8.59 -3.98
CA ILE A 109 3.61 9.96 -3.48
C ILE A 109 5.08 10.37 -3.50
N PHE A 110 5.99 9.50 -3.04
CA PHE A 110 7.43 9.70 -3.07
C PHE A 110 7.94 9.91 -4.51
N MET A 111 7.52 9.07 -5.45
CA MET A 111 7.88 9.20 -6.87
C MET A 111 7.41 10.53 -7.48
N ARG A 112 6.17 10.93 -7.21
CA ARG A 112 5.63 12.24 -7.66
C ARG A 112 6.37 13.39 -6.99
N TYR A 113 6.70 13.27 -5.70
CA TYR A 113 7.50 14.25 -4.98
C TYR A 113 8.89 14.43 -5.61
N LEU A 114 9.60 13.32 -5.91
CA LEU A 114 10.88 13.37 -6.61
C LEU A 114 10.78 14.03 -7.99
N ALA A 115 9.75 13.67 -8.77
CA ALA A 115 9.50 14.30 -10.06
C ALA A 115 9.32 15.82 -9.93
N LEU A 116 8.46 16.27 -9.00
CA LEU A 116 8.18 17.69 -8.78
C LEU A 116 9.38 18.44 -8.18
N SER A 117 10.27 17.76 -7.45
CA SER A 117 11.48 18.37 -6.88
C SER A 117 12.40 18.97 -7.95
N LEU A 118 12.39 18.41 -9.17
CA LEU A 118 13.16 18.94 -10.32
C LEU A 118 12.75 20.37 -10.70
N LEU A 119 11.52 20.75 -10.38
CA LEU A 119 10.95 22.07 -10.70
C LEU A 119 11.09 23.06 -9.56
N LYS A 120 11.47 22.62 -8.36
CA LYS A 120 11.64 23.51 -7.20
C LYS A 120 12.95 24.28 -7.22
N LYS A 121 13.87 23.91 -8.13
CA LYS A 121 15.13 24.63 -8.34
C LYS A 121 14.89 26.02 -8.94
N SER A 122 15.80 26.93 -8.64
CA SER A 122 15.88 28.24 -9.33
C SER A 122 16.14 28.10 -10.83
N LYS A 123 16.67 26.96 -11.28
CA LYS A 123 16.90 26.63 -12.68
C LYS A 123 16.56 25.17 -12.94
N VAL A 124 15.62 24.95 -13.85
CA VAL A 124 15.25 23.61 -14.34
C VAL A 124 16.33 23.09 -15.29
N ASP A 125 16.70 21.83 -15.11
CA ASP A 125 17.71 21.10 -15.89
C ASP A 125 17.18 19.78 -16.47
N LEU A 126 16.12 19.21 -15.88
CA LEU A 126 15.46 17.97 -16.29
C LEU A 126 13.93 18.13 -16.22
N LEU A 127 13.22 17.50 -17.16
CA LEU A 127 11.76 17.36 -17.10
C LEU A 127 11.39 15.94 -16.64
N PRO A 128 10.50 15.78 -15.64
CA PRO A 128 10.00 14.47 -15.30
C PRO A 128 8.95 14.01 -16.30
N VAL A 129 9.14 12.81 -16.84
CA VAL A 129 8.14 12.03 -17.57
C VAL A 129 7.63 10.98 -16.59
N PHE A 130 6.40 11.11 -16.11
CA PHE A 130 5.83 10.24 -15.08
C PHE A 130 4.76 9.35 -15.70
N ILE A 131 4.98 8.04 -15.71
CA ILE A 131 4.03 7.05 -16.23
C ILE A 131 3.53 6.12 -15.13
N GLU A 132 2.27 5.71 -15.20
CA GLU A 132 1.68 4.70 -14.32
C GLU A 132 1.65 3.35 -15.05
N LEU A 133 2.41 2.37 -14.54
CA LEU A 133 2.64 1.10 -15.22
C LEU A 133 1.42 0.17 -15.20
N LYS A 134 0.44 0.42 -14.33
CA LYS A 134 -0.87 -0.26 -14.33
C LYS A 134 -1.66 -0.08 -15.63
N ASP A 135 -1.37 0.97 -16.40
CA ASP A 135 -2.07 1.25 -17.65
C ASP A 135 -1.56 0.39 -18.82
N ILE A 136 -0.45 -0.35 -18.63
CA ILE A 136 0.08 -1.31 -19.58
C ILE A 136 -0.91 -2.47 -19.76
N ASN A 137 -1.18 -2.81 -21.02
CA ASN A 137 -2.04 -3.94 -21.39
C ASN A 137 -1.61 -4.49 -22.76
N GLU A 138 -2.39 -5.42 -23.33
CA GLU A 138 -2.09 -6.04 -24.63
C GLU A 138 -1.90 -5.03 -25.79
N LYS A 139 -2.48 -3.83 -25.68
CA LYS A 139 -2.47 -2.80 -26.73
C LYS A 139 -1.62 -1.58 -26.39
N VAL A 140 -1.21 -1.42 -25.15
CA VAL A 140 -0.53 -0.23 -24.64
C VAL A 140 0.79 -0.66 -24.03
N SER A 141 1.89 -0.25 -24.66
CA SER A 141 3.26 -0.50 -24.19
C SER A 141 3.76 0.62 -23.26
N MET A 142 4.90 0.39 -22.60
CA MET A 142 5.56 1.45 -21.81
C MET A 142 5.96 2.65 -22.68
N LEU A 143 6.40 2.41 -23.93
CA LEU A 143 6.69 3.50 -24.87
C LEU A 143 5.45 4.33 -25.23
N ASP A 144 4.28 3.70 -25.37
CA ASP A 144 3.04 4.43 -25.63
C ASP A 144 2.69 5.37 -24.47
N LEU A 145 2.85 4.90 -23.21
CA LEU A 145 2.66 5.73 -22.03
C LEU A 145 3.63 6.92 -22.00
N ILE A 146 4.90 6.69 -22.31
CA ILE A 146 5.92 7.76 -22.41
C ILE A 146 5.48 8.80 -23.46
N PHE A 147 5.03 8.35 -24.62
CA PHE A 147 4.60 9.21 -25.71
C PHE A 147 3.33 10.01 -25.36
N ASP A 148 2.39 9.42 -24.62
CA ASP A 148 1.22 10.15 -24.12
C ASP A 148 1.62 11.24 -23.12
N GLU A 149 2.65 11.02 -22.30
CA GLU A 149 3.16 12.05 -21.39
C GLU A 149 3.96 13.14 -22.11
N LEU A 150 4.73 12.80 -23.15
CA LEU A 150 5.35 13.81 -24.02
C LEU A 150 4.28 14.67 -24.69
N ARG A 151 3.17 14.08 -25.15
CA ARG A 151 2.03 14.83 -25.69
C ARG A 151 1.44 15.77 -24.65
N SER A 152 1.28 15.31 -23.41
CA SER A 152 0.80 16.13 -22.27
C SER A 152 1.72 17.30 -21.94
N LEU A 153 3.02 17.17 -22.21
CA LEU A 153 4.02 18.23 -22.11
C LEU A 153 4.00 19.21 -23.30
N GLY A 154 3.16 18.98 -24.31
CA GLY A 154 3.10 19.79 -25.52
C GLY A 154 4.22 19.44 -26.51
N LEU A 155 4.59 18.17 -26.62
CA LEU A 155 5.55 17.68 -27.61
C LEU A 155 4.88 16.72 -28.59
N ASP A 156 5.45 16.59 -29.78
CA ASP A 156 5.02 15.54 -30.69
C ASP A 156 5.47 14.17 -30.13
N PRO A 157 4.56 13.18 -30.04
CA PRO A 157 4.80 11.89 -29.42
C PRO A 157 5.55 10.95 -30.38
N THR A 158 6.80 11.28 -30.74
CA THR A 158 7.61 10.48 -31.67
C THR A 158 8.93 10.00 -31.06
N ALA A 159 9.47 8.92 -31.64
CA ALA A 159 10.76 8.38 -31.24
C ALA A 159 11.89 9.39 -31.42
N GLU A 160 11.85 10.22 -32.46
CA GLU A 160 12.85 11.26 -32.69
C GLU A 160 12.83 12.36 -31.61
N VAL A 161 11.65 12.73 -31.11
CA VAL A 161 11.50 13.72 -30.03
C VAL A 161 12.01 13.14 -28.72
N PHE A 162 11.61 11.90 -28.40
CA PHE A 162 12.10 11.20 -27.21
C PHE A 162 13.63 11.03 -27.25
N ASP A 163 14.18 10.57 -28.37
CA ASP A 163 15.63 10.39 -28.56
C ASP A 163 16.39 11.72 -28.40
N ALA A 164 15.87 12.82 -28.97
CA ALA A 164 16.48 14.14 -28.85
C ALA A 164 16.52 14.64 -27.39
N LEU A 165 15.52 14.31 -26.57
CA LEU A 165 15.49 14.66 -25.15
C LEU A 165 16.39 13.75 -24.31
N ALA A 166 16.27 12.44 -24.51
CA ALA A 166 16.98 11.42 -23.75
C ALA A 166 18.50 11.47 -23.99
N SER A 167 18.93 11.54 -25.26
CA SER A 167 20.36 11.60 -25.62
C SER A 167 21.08 12.85 -25.09
N ARG A 168 20.33 13.92 -24.80
CA ARG A 168 20.84 15.19 -24.26
C ARG A 168 20.70 15.32 -22.75
N ASN A 169 20.23 14.26 -22.08
CA ASN A 169 19.92 14.24 -20.66
C ASN A 169 19.02 15.41 -20.24
N LYS A 170 17.85 15.52 -20.89
CA LYS A 170 16.84 16.58 -20.61
C LYS A 170 15.57 16.07 -19.98
N ILE A 171 15.45 14.75 -19.80
CA ILE A 171 14.31 14.11 -19.16
C ILE A 171 14.79 13.12 -18.10
N ALA A 172 13.94 12.93 -17.09
CA ALA A 172 14.04 11.83 -16.14
C ALA A 172 12.73 11.03 -16.22
N LEU A 173 12.83 9.70 -16.33
CA LEU A 173 11.68 8.81 -16.40
C LEU A 173 11.32 8.32 -14.99
N PHE A 174 10.05 8.46 -14.62
CA PHE A 174 9.48 7.90 -13.40
C PHE A 174 8.38 6.92 -13.80
N ALA A 175 8.56 5.64 -13.49
CA ALA A 175 7.62 4.59 -13.82
C ALA A 175 7.05 3.97 -12.54
N ASP A 176 5.81 4.30 -12.21
CA ASP A 176 5.18 3.94 -10.94
C ASP A 176 4.40 2.62 -11.06
N GLY A 177 4.58 1.70 -10.11
CA GLY A 177 3.77 0.48 -9.99
C GLY A 177 4.23 -0.69 -10.85
N PHE A 178 5.52 -1.06 -10.83
CA PHE A 178 6.00 -2.22 -11.60
C PHE A 178 5.30 -3.53 -11.24
N ASP A 179 4.92 -3.70 -9.97
CA ASP A 179 4.13 -4.85 -9.50
C ASP A 179 2.72 -4.93 -10.12
N GLU A 180 2.26 -3.84 -10.76
CA GLU A 180 0.96 -3.70 -11.40
C GLU A 180 0.98 -4.04 -12.90
N ILE A 181 2.16 -4.38 -13.46
CA ILE A 181 2.31 -4.77 -14.88
C ILE A 181 1.82 -6.20 -15.11
N PRO A 182 0.89 -6.45 -16.06
CA PRO A 182 0.45 -7.79 -16.43
C PRO A 182 1.61 -8.75 -16.67
N GLY A 183 1.53 -9.97 -16.14
CA GLY A 183 2.63 -10.94 -16.16
C GLY A 183 3.26 -11.15 -17.55
N ASP A 184 2.43 -11.22 -18.59
CA ASP A 184 2.86 -11.40 -19.98
C ASP A 184 3.66 -10.20 -20.52
N SER A 185 3.43 -9.00 -19.98
CA SER A 185 4.09 -7.75 -20.39
C SER A 185 5.37 -7.46 -19.61
N VAL A 186 5.59 -8.06 -18.43
CA VAL A 186 6.76 -7.83 -17.56
C VAL A 186 8.08 -8.00 -18.33
N SER A 187 8.19 -9.07 -19.12
CA SER A 187 9.40 -9.35 -19.90
C SER A 187 9.69 -8.29 -20.98
N SER A 188 8.64 -7.71 -21.59
CA SER A 188 8.80 -6.62 -22.55
C SER A 188 9.28 -5.36 -21.86
N VAL A 189 8.68 -5.01 -20.72
CA VAL A 189 9.04 -3.81 -19.95
C VAL A 189 10.50 -3.88 -19.47
N ILE A 190 10.94 -5.01 -18.92
CA ILE A 190 12.34 -5.21 -18.52
C ILE A 190 13.29 -5.02 -19.71
N ARG A 191 12.93 -5.55 -20.87
CA ARG A 191 13.73 -5.39 -22.10
C ARG A 191 13.75 -3.95 -22.60
N GLU A 192 12.64 -3.23 -22.51
CA GLU A 192 12.54 -1.81 -22.88
C GLU A 192 13.40 -0.94 -21.95
N LEU A 193 13.30 -1.13 -20.63
CA LEU A 193 14.16 -0.46 -19.65
C LEU A 193 15.64 -0.76 -19.92
N GLY A 194 16.01 -2.02 -20.15
CA GLY A 194 17.38 -2.41 -20.47
C GLY A 194 17.91 -1.76 -21.75
N ARG A 195 17.07 -1.62 -22.79
CA ARG A 195 17.42 -0.87 -24.01
C ARG A 195 17.63 0.61 -23.71
N MET A 196 16.74 1.24 -22.96
CA MET A 196 16.88 2.66 -22.58
C MET A 196 18.16 2.91 -21.78
N MET A 197 18.51 2.04 -20.85
CA MET A 197 19.76 2.13 -20.08
C MET A 197 20.99 2.04 -20.99
N ALA A 198 20.97 1.16 -21.99
CA ALA A 198 22.07 0.99 -22.94
C ALA A 198 22.19 2.16 -23.93
N THR A 199 21.06 2.69 -24.40
CA THR A 199 21.02 3.77 -25.40
C THR A 199 21.24 5.15 -24.76
N TYR A 200 20.73 5.37 -23.55
CA TYR A 200 20.74 6.66 -22.85
C TYR A 200 21.38 6.55 -21.45
N PRO A 201 22.69 6.27 -21.36
CA PRO A 201 23.34 5.96 -20.08
C PRO A 201 23.35 7.10 -19.05
N GLN A 202 23.02 8.32 -19.47
CA GLN A 202 22.94 9.50 -18.62
C GLN A 202 21.50 9.82 -18.19
N MET A 203 20.50 9.17 -18.79
CA MET A 203 19.10 9.42 -18.47
C MET A 203 18.76 8.75 -17.14
N LYS A 204 18.12 9.52 -16.25
CA LYS A 204 17.72 9.01 -14.95
C LYS A 204 16.38 8.25 -15.05
N ILE A 205 16.31 7.07 -14.44
CA ILE A 205 15.12 6.21 -14.43
C ILE A 205 14.82 5.77 -12.99
N GLY A 206 13.70 6.25 -12.46
CA GLY A 206 13.12 5.75 -11.21
C GLY A 206 11.97 4.80 -11.51
N VAL A 207 11.95 3.63 -10.87
CA VAL A 207 10.81 2.69 -10.94
C VAL A 207 10.30 2.43 -9.53
N SER A 208 9.00 2.38 -9.29
CA SER A 208 8.47 1.95 -7.99
C SER A 208 7.98 0.51 -8.05
N SER A 209 8.15 -0.24 -6.95
CA SER A 209 7.72 -1.64 -6.90
C SER A 209 7.60 -2.17 -5.47
N ARG A 210 6.85 -3.26 -5.31
CA ARG A 210 6.91 -4.10 -4.09
C ARG A 210 8.15 -5.00 -4.09
N PRO A 211 8.61 -5.44 -2.90
CA PRO A 211 9.65 -6.46 -2.81
C PRO A 211 9.34 -7.71 -3.64
N GLY A 212 10.38 -8.37 -4.16
CA GLY A 212 10.27 -9.67 -4.81
C GLY A 212 9.85 -9.66 -6.29
N ASN A 213 9.83 -8.51 -6.96
CA ASN A 213 9.54 -8.41 -8.39
C ASN A 213 10.80 -8.48 -9.26
N ALA A 214 10.61 -8.61 -10.58
CA ALA A 214 11.73 -8.74 -11.52
C ALA A 214 12.63 -7.48 -11.57
N ILE A 215 12.06 -6.30 -11.35
CA ILE A 215 12.80 -5.02 -11.44
C ILE A 215 13.93 -4.91 -10.40
N GLN A 216 13.76 -5.47 -9.20
CA GLN A 216 14.78 -5.49 -8.17
C GLN A 216 16.05 -6.22 -8.60
N ASN A 217 15.91 -7.17 -9.53
CA ASN A 217 17.00 -8.02 -10.01
C ASN A 217 17.59 -7.53 -11.34
N LEU A 218 17.08 -6.43 -11.91
CA LEU A 218 17.58 -5.89 -13.17
C LEU A 218 18.97 -5.26 -12.95
N PRO A 219 20.04 -5.75 -13.61
CA PRO A 219 21.38 -5.22 -13.37
C PRO A 219 21.48 -3.71 -13.63
N GLY A 220 22.13 -2.99 -12.72
CA GLY A 220 22.30 -1.54 -12.78
C GLY A 220 21.27 -0.75 -11.99
N PHE A 221 20.13 -1.34 -11.63
CA PHE A 221 19.17 -0.72 -10.72
C PHE A 221 19.62 -0.84 -9.26
N VAL A 222 19.59 0.28 -8.55
CA VAL A 222 19.83 0.33 -7.10
C VAL A 222 18.49 0.32 -6.36
N VAL A 223 18.31 -0.60 -5.41
CA VAL A 223 17.09 -0.67 -4.61
C VAL A 223 17.17 0.31 -3.44
N LEU A 224 16.23 1.25 -3.40
CA LEU A 224 16.02 2.22 -2.34
C LEU A 224 14.76 1.83 -1.57
N VAL A 225 14.91 1.37 -0.33
CA VAL A 225 13.78 0.87 0.48
C VAL A 225 13.23 2.00 1.34
N LEU A 226 11.93 2.27 1.22
CA LEU A 226 11.21 3.20 2.09
C LEU A 226 11.08 2.59 3.49
N HIS A 227 11.62 3.27 4.49
CA HIS A 227 11.44 2.90 5.88
C HIS A 227 10.02 3.20 6.38
N GLY A 228 9.58 2.38 7.34
CA GLY A 228 8.40 2.66 8.15
C GLY A 228 8.58 3.93 8.97
N LEU A 229 7.46 4.59 9.26
CA LEU A 229 7.44 5.68 10.23
C LEU A 229 7.74 5.13 11.62
N ASP A 230 8.63 5.80 12.33
CA ASP A 230 8.87 5.56 13.76
C ASP A 230 8.38 6.72 14.63
N SER A 231 8.56 6.60 15.94
CA SER A 231 8.10 7.61 16.90
C SER A 231 8.65 9.02 16.65
N GLN A 232 9.84 9.15 16.06
CA GLN A 232 10.46 10.44 15.75
C GLN A 232 9.80 11.10 14.54
N ASP A 233 9.20 10.31 13.65
CA ASP A 233 8.50 10.81 12.46
C ASP A 233 7.10 11.32 12.75
N TYR A 234 6.48 10.95 13.87
CA TYR A 234 5.06 11.21 14.11
C TYR A 234 4.73 12.70 14.20
N ASP A 235 5.38 13.49 15.07
CA ASP A 235 5.06 14.94 15.17
C ASP A 235 5.31 15.69 13.85
N PRO A 236 6.47 15.54 13.18
CA PRO A 236 6.72 16.18 11.89
C PRO A 236 5.73 15.77 10.80
N PHE A 237 5.35 14.48 10.75
CA PHE A 237 4.36 13.99 9.80
C PHE A 237 2.98 14.60 10.06
N LEU A 238 2.53 14.61 11.33
CA LEU A 238 1.24 15.17 11.72
C LEU A 238 1.17 16.68 11.49
N GLU A 239 2.28 17.39 11.70
CA GLU A 239 2.40 18.81 11.38
C GLU A 239 2.21 19.06 9.88
N ARG A 240 2.85 18.24 9.02
CA ARG A 240 2.67 18.30 7.57
C ARG A 240 1.24 18.00 7.14
N LEU A 241 0.55 17.08 7.80
CA LEU A 241 -0.87 16.84 7.56
C LEU A 241 -1.77 18.03 7.96
N GLY A 242 -1.24 19.05 8.64
CA GLY A 242 -2.00 20.22 9.10
C GLY A 242 -2.77 19.96 10.40
N VAL A 243 -2.35 18.96 11.19
CA VAL A 243 -2.95 18.69 12.49
C VAL A 243 -2.50 19.75 13.49
N ASP A 244 -3.46 20.32 14.23
CA ASP A 244 -3.21 21.36 15.25
C ASP A 244 -2.27 20.87 16.36
N VAL A 245 -1.41 21.77 16.87
CA VAL A 245 -0.36 21.45 17.85
C VAL A 245 -0.89 20.76 19.11
N PHE A 246 -2.05 21.17 19.63
CA PHE A 246 -2.62 20.55 20.83
C PHE A 246 -3.10 19.12 20.54
N LYS A 247 -3.69 18.91 19.35
CA LYS A 247 -4.11 17.59 18.90
C LYS A 247 -2.92 16.68 18.64
N ARG A 248 -1.84 17.19 18.02
CA ARG A 248 -0.62 16.40 17.79
C ARG A 248 -0.03 15.90 19.10
N HIS A 249 0.09 16.78 20.09
CA HIS A 249 0.62 16.39 21.40
C HIS A 249 -0.25 15.31 22.07
N ALA A 250 -1.57 15.48 22.07
CA ALA A 250 -2.48 14.50 22.64
C ALA A 250 -2.47 13.15 21.87
N LEU A 251 -2.37 13.19 20.53
CA LEU A 251 -2.21 12.01 19.68
C LEU A 251 -0.93 11.26 20.02
N ILE A 252 0.20 11.96 20.10
CA ILE A 252 1.51 11.35 20.38
C ILE A 252 1.50 10.69 21.75
N MET A 253 0.98 11.38 22.78
CA MET A 253 0.83 10.79 24.12
C MET A 253 -0.04 9.54 24.08
N ALA A 254 -1.20 9.59 23.41
CA ALA A 254 -2.09 8.44 23.29
C ALA A 254 -1.43 7.27 22.54
N VAL A 255 -0.57 7.56 21.54
CA VAL A 255 0.21 6.56 20.82
C VAL A 255 1.29 5.93 21.70
N GLU A 256 1.99 6.73 22.51
CA GLU A 256 3.01 6.24 23.44
C GLU A 256 2.41 5.33 24.52
N ASP A 257 1.22 5.67 25.01
CA ASP A 257 0.45 4.88 25.98
C ASP A 257 -0.20 3.62 25.35
N SER A 258 -0.23 3.53 24.01
CA SER A 258 -0.86 2.40 23.31
C SER A 258 0.00 1.13 23.35
N PRO A 259 -0.64 -0.06 23.35
CA PRO A 259 0.05 -1.34 23.23
C PRO A 259 1.01 -1.39 22.03
N PRO A 260 2.15 -2.11 22.11
CA PRO A 260 3.11 -2.23 21.01
C PRO A 260 2.48 -2.65 19.68
N GLU A 261 1.44 -3.47 19.72
CA GLU A 261 0.72 -3.97 18.55
C GLU A 261 -0.02 -2.84 17.82
N ILE A 262 -0.55 -1.85 18.54
CA ILE A 262 -1.17 -0.66 17.94
C ILE A 262 -0.09 0.23 17.32
N ARG A 263 1.08 0.35 17.98
CA ARG A 263 2.22 1.09 17.44
C ARG A 263 2.76 0.49 16.14
N GLU A 264 2.79 -0.84 16.01
CA GLU A 264 3.18 -1.52 14.76
C GLU A 264 2.25 -1.14 13.58
N VAL A 265 0.95 -0.96 13.85
CA VAL A 265 -0.04 -0.56 12.84
C VAL A 265 0.29 0.81 12.24
N MET A 266 0.88 1.72 13.01
CA MET A 266 1.19 3.11 12.62
C MET A 266 2.49 3.28 11.83
N SER A 267 3.13 2.17 11.43
CA SER A 267 4.39 2.17 10.67
C SER A 267 4.26 2.69 9.23
N THR A 268 3.06 2.93 8.72
CA THR A 268 2.85 3.46 7.37
C THR A 268 2.13 4.81 7.38
N PRO A 269 2.46 5.75 6.48
CA PRO A 269 1.76 7.03 6.35
C PRO A 269 0.24 6.90 6.24
N LEU A 270 -0.24 5.89 5.50
CA LEU A 270 -1.67 5.66 5.33
C LEU A 270 -2.34 5.24 6.65
N MET A 271 -1.75 4.32 7.41
CA MET A 271 -2.31 3.92 8.71
C MET A 271 -2.24 5.02 9.75
N LEU A 272 -1.15 5.79 9.81
CA LEU A 272 -1.06 6.93 10.71
C LEU A 272 -2.13 7.98 10.38
N SER A 273 -2.37 8.26 9.09
CA SER A 273 -3.45 9.16 8.65
C SER A 273 -4.84 8.67 9.11
N ILE A 274 -5.07 7.36 9.08
CA ILE A 274 -6.30 6.73 9.57
C ILE A 274 -6.44 6.88 11.09
N VAL A 275 -5.36 6.70 11.85
CA VAL A 275 -5.37 6.89 13.32
C VAL A 275 -5.78 8.32 13.67
N VAL A 276 -5.29 9.31 12.91
CA VAL A 276 -5.72 10.71 13.10
C VAL A 276 -7.22 10.85 12.86
N LEU A 277 -7.78 10.23 11.81
CA LEU A 277 -9.23 10.27 11.54
C LEU A 277 -10.04 9.60 12.67
N ILE A 278 -9.53 8.51 13.25
CA ILE A 278 -10.16 7.84 14.40
C ILE A 278 -10.14 8.77 15.62
N TYR A 279 -9.00 9.35 15.94
CA TYR A 279 -8.88 10.30 17.04
C TYR A 279 -9.78 11.54 16.85
N GLU A 280 -9.91 12.06 15.62
CA GLU A 280 -10.84 13.15 15.34
C GLU A 280 -12.31 12.76 15.58
N SER A 281 -12.65 11.47 15.43
CA SER A 281 -14.00 10.96 15.64
C SER A 281 -14.34 10.74 17.11
N TYR A 282 -13.41 10.10 17.84
CA TYR A 282 -13.64 9.61 19.20
C TYR A 282 -13.00 10.47 20.29
N GLN A 283 -12.10 11.40 19.93
CA GLN A 283 -11.28 12.21 20.85
C GLN A 283 -10.32 11.40 21.74
N GLU A 284 -10.17 10.10 21.46
CA GLU A 284 -9.24 9.18 22.11
C GLU A 284 -8.73 8.14 21.10
N ILE A 285 -7.58 7.54 21.37
CA ILE A 285 -7.12 6.35 20.64
C ILE A 285 -7.63 5.13 21.41
N PRO A 286 -8.29 4.17 20.74
CA PRO A 286 -8.76 2.97 21.41
C PRO A 286 -7.65 2.23 22.14
N SER A 287 -7.94 1.81 23.38
CA SER A 287 -6.94 1.19 24.27
C SER A 287 -6.59 -0.24 23.84
N TYR A 288 -7.48 -0.88 23.09
CA TYR A 288 -7.30 -2.23 22.59
C TYR A 288 -7.31 -2.27 21.05
N LEU A 289 -6.49 -3.15 20.49
CA LEU A 289 -6.39 -3.33 19.04
C LEU A 289 -7.73 -3.76 18.41
N SER A 290 -8.56 -4.50 19.14
CA SER A 290 -9.92 -4.87 18.70
C SER A 290 -10.81 -3.64 18.53
N GLU A 291 -10.80 -2.73 19.50
CA GLU A 291 -11.57 -1.49 19.45
C GLU A 291 -11.06 -0.57 18.35
N PHE A 292 -9.73 -0.56 18.10
CA PHE A 292 -9.15 0.17 16.97
C PHE A 292 -9.71 -0.27 15.63
N PHE A 293 -9.75 -1.58 15.34
CA PHE A 293 -10.29 -2.07 14.08
C PHE A 293 -11.82 -1.97 13.99
N ASP A 294 -12.54 -2.00 15.12
CA ASP A 294 -13.97 -1.69 15.14
C ASP A 294 -14.24 -0.24 14.75
N ALA A 295 -13.55 0.69 15.42
CA ALA A 295 -13.61 2.12 15.16
C ALA A 295 -13.20 2.44 13.72
N LEU A 296 -12.17 1.76 13.21
CA LEU A 296 -11.69 1.92 11.83
C LEU A 296 -12.84 1.82 10.82
N PHE A 297 -13.67 0.78 10.90
CA PHE A 297 -14.77 0.56 9.96
C PHE A 297 -15.73 1.75 9.96
N HIS A 298 -16.17 2.16 11.14
CA HIS A 298 -17.10 3.27 11.28
C HIS A 298 -16.51 4.56 10.76
N VAL A 299 -15.25 4.85 11.05
CA VAL A 299 -14.61 6.12 10.67
C VAL A 299 -14.46 6.24 9.16
N VAL A 300 -14.01 5.18 8.47
CA VAL A 300 -13.81 5.24 7.03
C VAL A 300 -15.13 5.32 6.25
N PHE A 301 -16.25 4.85 6.82
CA PHE A 301 -17.57 5.01 6.21
C PHE A 301 -18.30 6.29 6.64
N THR A 302 -18.21 6.72 7.91
CA THR A 302 -18.95 7.90 8.42
C THR A 302 -18.26 9.24 8.16
N GLN A 303 -16.93 9.33 8.24
CA GLN A 303 -16.21 10.60 8.10
C GLN A 303 -15.94 11.02 6.64
N HIS A 304 -15.91 10.06 5.71
CA HIS A 304 -15.79 10.34 4.28
C HIS A 304 -17.05 10.98 3.68
N ASP A 305 -18.21 10.76 4.30
CA ASP A 305 -19.50 11.24 3.79
C ASP A 305 -19.95 12.58 4.37
N ARG A 306 -19.56 12.93 5.61
CA ARG A 306 -20.12 14.11 6.32
C ARG A 306 -19.76 15.49 5.77
N LYS A 307 -18.71 15.66 4.96
CA LYS A 307 -18.33 16.97 4.39
C LYS A 307 -18.88 17.22 2.97
N LYS A 308 -19.52 16.24 2.33
CA LYS A 308 -20.28 16.48 1.10
C LYS A 308 -21.66 17.00 1.45
N VAL A 309 -21.75 18.32 1.58
CA VAL A 309 -23.00 19.08 1.75
C VAL A 309 -24.08 18.56 0.79
N ALA A 310 -25.20 18.11 1.37
CA ALA A 310 -26.51 17.95 0.74
C ALA A 310 -26.80 16.79 -0.25
N PHE A 311 -26.04 15.67 -0.24
CA PHE A 311 -26.54 14.44 -0.88
C PHE A 311 -26.21 13.20 -0.04
N ASN A 312 -27.24 12.57 0.54
CA ASN A 312 -27.20 11.21 1.08
C ASN A 312 -26.79 10.23 -0.03
N ARG A 313 -25.49 10.06 -0.27
CA ARG A 313 -25.02 8.97 -1.12
C ARG A 313 -25.24 7.68 -0.35
N HIS A 314 -26.06 6.81 -0.92
CA HIS A 314 -26.18 5.44 -0.46
C HIS A 314 -24.87 4.74 -0.83
N HIS A 315 -24.40 3.79 0.00
CA HIS A 315 -23.28 2.91 -0.36
C HIS A 315 -23.49 2.33 -1.76
N TYR A 316 -22.42 2.06 -2.52
CA TYR A 316 -22.55 1.50 -3.87
C TYR A 316 -23.28 0.15 -3.86
N SER A 317 -23.16 -0.61 -2.77
CA SER A 317 -23.91 -1.83 -2.48
C SER A 317 -25.39 -1.64 -2.20
N GLY A 318 -25.81 -0.42 -1.84
CA GLY A 318 -27.17 -0.11 -1.38
C GLY A 318 -27.50 -0.70 0.00
N LEU A 319 -26.51 -1.21 0.73
CA LEU A 319 -26.67 -1.79 2.06
C LEU A 319 -26.69 -0.71 3.14
N SER A 320 -27.20 -1.06 4.32
CA SER A 320 -26.94 -0.26 5.52
C SER A 320 -25.49 -0.46 5.96
N GLU A 321 -24.95 0.46 6.76
CA GLU A 321 -23.58 0.34 7.30
C GLU A 321 -23.41 -0.96 8.11
N SER A 322 -24.42 -1.33 8.90
CA SER A 322 -24.44 -2.60 9.64
C SER A 322 -24.42 -3.80 8.71
N ASP A 323 -25.29 -3.86 7.70
CA ASP A 323 -25.31 -4.99 6.75
C ASP A 323 -24.00 -5.10 5.95
N LEU A 324 -23.40 -3.96 5.59
CA LEU A 324 -22.12 -3.90 4.89
C LEU A 324 -20.98 -4.40 5.79
N GLN A 325 -20.95 -4.00 7.07
CA GLN A 325 -20.00 -4.51 8.06
C GLN A 325 -20.13 -6.01 8.22
N HIS A 326 -21.36 -6.51 8.41
CA HIS A 326 -21.64 -7.94 8.55
C HIS A 326 -21.17 -8.73 7.32
N LEU A 327 -21.40 -8.19 6.12
CA LEU A 327 -20.94 -8.80 4.88
C LEU A 327 -19.41 -8.79 4.76
N PHE A 328 -18.75 -7.72 5.18
CA PHE A 328 -17.30 -7.61 5.18
C PHE A 328 -16.65 -8.58 6.17
N GLU A 329 -17.20 -8.72 7.37
CA GLU A 329 -16.79 -9.71 8.37
C GLU A 329 -16.91 -11.14 7.84
N ALA A 330 -18.06 -11.48 7.25
CA ALA A 330 -18.27 -12.78 6.60
C ALA A 330 -17.27 -13.00 5.46
N PHE A 331 -16.96 -11.96 4.68
CA PHE A 331 -15.97 -12.00 3.62
C PHE A 331 -14.56 -12.30 4.16
N CYS A 332 -14.12 -11.57 5.19
CA CYS A 332 -12.84 -11.78 5.86
C CYS A 332 -12.73 -13.21 6.41
N PHE A 333 -13.76 -13.69 7.11
CA PHE A 333 -13.76 -15.05 7.63
C PHE A 333 -13.62 -16.10 6.52
N VAL A 334 -14.32 -15.93 5.39
CA VAL A 334 -14.22 -16.86 4.25
C VAL A 334 -12.82 -16.82 3.64
N VAL A 335 -12.22 -15.65 3.49
CA VAL A 335 -10.84 -15.48 3.00
C VAL A 335 -9.86 -16.25 3.88
N MET A 336 -9.96 -16.06 5.21
CA MET A 336 -9.10 -16.75 6.16
C MET A 336 -9.34 -18.26 6.15
N ASN A 337 -10.60 -18.71 6.17
CA ASN A 337 -10.96 -20.14 6.08
C ASN A 337 -10.46 -20.82 4.79
N LYS A 338 -10.24 -20.04 3.72
CA LYS A 338 -9.68 -20.50 2.45
C LYS A 338 -8.16 -20.44 2.38
N ASN A 339 -7.51 -19.87 3.39
CA ASN A 339 -6.08 -19.69 3.46
C ASN A 339 -5.51 -18.90 2.26
N TYR A 340 -6.26 -17.93 1.73
CA TYR A 340 -5.79 -17.08 0.63
C TYR A 340 -4.86 -15.95 1.10
N GLY A 341 -4.78 -15.68 2.40
CA GLY A 341 -3.94 -14.63 2.96
C GLY A 341 -4.45 -13.22 2.64
N ARG A 342 -3.53 -12.26 2.57
CA ARG A 342 -3.85 -10.83 2.49
C ARG A 342 -4.15 -10.30 1.09
N ALA A 343 -3.73 -10.98 0.04
CA ALA A 343 -3.89 -10.53 -1.35
C ALA A 343 -4.76 -11.53 -2.11
N LEU A 344 -5.81 -11.02 -2.77
CA LEU A 344 -6.79 -11.84 -3.46
C LEU A 344 -6.79 -11.54 -4.95
N SER A 345 -6.72 -12.58 -5.77
CA SER A 345 -7.04 -12.46 -7.18
C SER A 345 -8.54 -12.14 -7.38
N ILE A 346 -8.89 -11.68 -8.58
CA ILE A 346 -10.29 -11.44 -8.96
C ILE A 346 -11.17 -12.69 -8.72
N THR A 347 -10.66 -13.88 -9.03
CA THR A 347 -11.41 -15.13 -8.85
C THR A 347 -11.59 -15.48 -7.37
N GLN A 348 -10.53 -15.33 -6.56
CA GLN A 348 -10.58 -15.54 -5.11
C GLN A 348 -11.53 -14.54 -4.43
N PHE A 349 -11.46 -13.26 -4.79
CA PHE A 349 -12.34 -12.22 -4.29
C PHE A 349 -13.81 -12.54 -4.59
N ASN A 350 -14.11 -12.89 -5.85
CA ASN A 350 -15.47 -13.24 -6.28
C ASN A 350 -16.00 -14.50 -5.58
N GLU A 351 -15.16 -15.52 -5.39
CA GLU A 351 -15.51 -16.72 -4.64
C GLU A 351 -15.84 -16.38 -3.18
N CYS A 352 -14.97 -15.61 -2.51
CA CYS A 352 -15.16 -15.24 -1.12
C CYS A 352 -16.45 -14.42 -0.95
N PHE A 353 -16.71 -13.45 -1.82
CA PHE A 353 -17.95 -12.68 -1.83
C PHE A 353 -19.18 -13.58 -2.00
N GLY A 354 -19.16 -14.49 -2.97
CA GLY A 354 -20.29 -15.40 -3.24
C GLY A 354 -20.62 -16.33 -2.07
N ARG A 355 -19.62 -16.70 -1.27
CA ARG A 355 -19.80 -17.48 -0.03
C ARG A 355 -20.25 -16.60 1.13
N ALA A 356 -19.62 -15.44 1.32
CA ALA A 356 -19.93 -14.48 2.38
C ALA A 356 -21.40 -14.05 2.34
N LYS A 357 -21.91 -13.79 1.13
CA LYS A 357 -23.32 -13.42 0.89
C LYS A 357 -24.33 -14.44 1.41
N LYS A 358 -23.95 -15.72 1.57
CA LYS A 358 -24.85 -16.76 2.12
C LYS A 358 -25.05 -16.63 3.63
N TYR A 359 -24.15 -15.95 4.33
CA TYR A 359 -24.23 -15.75 5.77
C TYR A 359 -25.03 -14.51 6.16
N VAL A 360 -25.26 -13.58 5.22
CA VAL A 360 -26.02 -12.35 5.47
C VAL A 360 -27.31 -12.39 4.66
N LEU A 361 -28.40 -12.78 5.32
CA LEU A 361 -29.72 -12.94 4.69
C LEU A 361 -30.27 -11.57 4.24
N GLY A 362 -30.90 -11.52 3.06
CA GLY A 362 -31.54 -10.29 2.55
C GLY A 362 -30.61 -9.31 1.81
N VAL A 363 -29.32 -9.62 1.68
CA VAL A 363 -28.35 -8.76 0.96
C VAL A 363 -28.55 -8.84 -0.56
N GLY A 364 -29.03 -7.75 -1.15
CA GLY A 364 -29.24 -7.61 -2.60
C GLY A 364 -28.02 -7.16 -3.42
N CYS A 365 -26.84 -6.98 -2.81
CA CYS A 365 -25.71 -6.36 -3.48
C CYS A 365 -24.97 -7.31 -4.45
N ASN A 366 -24.31 -6.73 -5.45
CA ASN A 366 -23.40 -7.44 -6.35
C ASN A 366 -21.94 -7.24 -5.92
N VAL A 367 -21.04 -8.08 -6.44
CA VAL A 367 -19.62 -8.09 -6.05
C VAL A 367 -18.89 -6.78 -6.40
N GLN A 368 -19.25 -6.15 -7.52
CA GLN A 368 -18.60 -4.92 -7.99
C GLN A 368 -18.97 -3.74 -7.09
N SER A 369 -20.24 -3.65 -6.70
CA SER A 369 -20.71 -2.65 -5.75
C SER A 369 -20.07 -2.83 -4.36
N PHE A 370 -19.98 -4.06 -3.86
CA PHE A 370 -19.28 -4.35 -2.61
C PHE A 370 -17.79 -3.99 -2.69
N LYS A 371 -17.11 -4.38 -3.77
CA LYS A 371 -15.70 -4.04 -3.99
C LYS A 371 -15.49 -2.52 -4.03
N LYS A 372 -16.38 -1.76 -4.67
CA LYS A 372 -16.32 -0.30 -4.68
C LYS A 372 -16.44 0.32 -3.29
N ASP A 373 -17.30 -0.22 -2.43
CA ASP A 373 -17.41 0.26 -1.05
C ASP A 373 -16.13 -0.05 -0.26
N ILE A 374 -15.64 -1.29 -0.30
CA ILE A 374 -14.47 -1.72 0.49
C ILE A 374 -13.15 -1.10 0.00
N VAL A 375 -12.95 -1.02 -1.31
CA VAL A 375 -11.71 -0.52 -1.92
C VAL A 375 -11.75 0.98 -2.17
N GLY A 376 -12.82 1.45 -2.80
CA GLY A 376 -12.91 2.83 -3.30
C GLY A 376 -13.40 3.85 -2.27
N VAL A 377 -14.19 3.43 -1.28
CA VAL A 377 -14.69 4.31 -0.22
C VAL A 377 -13.89 4.12 1.06
N ALA A 378 -13.84 2.89 1.57
CA ALA A 378 -13.29 2.61 2.88
C ALA A 378 -11.77 2.42 2.92
N CYS A 379 -11.16 2.10 1.77
CA CYS A 379 -9.74 1.78 1.64
C CYS A 379 -9.25 0.69 2.61
N LEU A 380 -10.13 -0.20 3.07
CA LEU A 380 -9.77 -1.36 3.92
C LEU A 380 -8.99 -2.41 3.13
N MET A 381 -9.20 -2.40 1.81
CA MET A 381 -8.39 -3.10 0.82
C MET A 381 -8.03 -2.13 -0.30
N LEU A 382 -6.94 -2.40 -1.02
CA LEU A 382 -6.49 -1.60 -2.15
C LEU A 382 -6.29 -2.51 -3.37
N ASP A 383 -6.65 -2.01 -4.56
CA ASP A 383 -6.26 -2.65 -5.81
C ASP A 383 -4.80 -2.34 -6.04
N GLU A 384 -3.97 -3.38 -5.97
CA GLU A 384 -2.53 -3.27 -5.92
C GLU A 384 -1.89 -4.52 -6.50
N GLY A 385 -1.07 -4.32 -7.52
CA GLY A 385 -0.58 -5.41 -8.37
C GLY A 385 -1.62 -5.85 -9.42
N VAL A 386 -1.22 -6.73 -10.33
CA VAL A 386 -2.09 -7.16 -11.45
C VAL A 386 -3.29 -7.95 -10.97
N GLY A 387 -4.48 -7.33 -11.01
CA GLY A 387 -5.72 -8.02 -10.68
C GLY A 387 -5.76 -8.54 -9.23
N LEU A 388 -4.96 -7.95 -8.36
CA LEU A 388 -4.88 -8.29 -6.95
C LEU A 388 -5.55 -7.19 -6.12
N THR A 389 -6.36 -7.61 -5.16
CA THR A 389 -6.96 -6.73 -4.15
C THR A 389 -6.40 -7.14 -2.79
N THR A 390 -5.66 -6.24 -2.15
CA THR A 390 -4.84 -6.53 -0.96
C THR A 390 -5.39 -5.82 0.27
N PHE A 391 -5.49 -6.51 1.41
CA PHE A 391 -5.82 -5.88 2.69
C PHE A 391 -4.75 -4.88 3.12
N LEU A 392 -5.20 -3.67 3.47
CA LEU A 392 -4.33 -2.57 3.90
C LEU A 392 -3.40 -3.00 5.04
N HIS A 393 -3.96 -3.68 6.04
CA HIS A 393 -3.22 -4.21 7.17
C HIS A 393 -3.65 -5.65 7.52
N LYS A 394 -2.73 -6.47 8.04
CA LYS A 394 -3.01 -7.89 8.43
C LYS A 394 -4.16 -7.98 9.43
N GLY A 395 -4.13 -7.10 10.44
CA GLY A 395 -5.12 -7.06 11.51
C GLY A 395 -6.56 -6.75 11.06
N ILE A 396 -6.76 -6.16 9.87
CA ILE A 396 -8.11 -5.99 9.29
C ILE A 396 -8.71 -7.38 9.02
N LEU A 397 -7.97 -8.23 8.30
CA LEU A 397 -8.44 -9.59 8.00
C LEU A 397 -8.68 -10.39 9.30
N ASP A 398 -7.76 -10.29 10.26
CA ASP A 398 -7.83 -11.03 11.53
C ASP A 398 -9.00 -10.59 12.40
N TYR A 399 -9.16 -9.28 12.62
CA TYR A 399 -10.22 -8.73 13.46
C TYR A 399 -11.61 -8.97 12.87
N PHE A 400 -11.84 -8.63 11.60
CA PHE A 400 -13.18 -8.78 11.01
C PHE A 400 -13.58 -10.26 10.84
N SER A 401 -12.60 -11.18 10.76
CA SER A 401 -12.88 -12.61 10.85
C SER A 401 -13.31 -13.02 12.27
N ALA A 402 -12.66 -12.49 13.32
CA ALA A 402 -13.04 -12.71 14.71
C ALA A 402 -14.44 -12.16 15.00
N ALA A 403 -14.71 -10.92 14.58
CA ALA A 403 -16.01 -10.27 14.73
C ALA A 403 -17.15 -11.08 14.09
N PHE A 404 -16.90 -11.70 12.93
CA PHE A 404 -17.86 -12.61 12.32
C PHE A 404 -18.25 -13.77 13.24
N ILE A 405 -17.27 -14.49 13.82
CA ILE A 405 -17.54 -15.61 14.74
C ILE A 405 -18.22 -15.14 16.02
N ALA A 406 -17.80 -14.00 16.58
CA ALA A 406 -18.43 -13.42 17.76
C ALA A 406 -19.92 -13.08 17.52
N ARG A 407 -20.33 -12.79 16.28
CA ARG A 407 -21.74 -12.55 15.93
C ARG A 407 -22.55 -13.81 15.68
N MET A 408 -21.89 -14.95 15.43
CA MET A 408 -22.59 -16.21 15.20
C MET A 408 -23.23 -16.75 16.48
N ASP A 409 -24.24 -17.61 16.32
CA ASP A 409 -24.83 -18.30 17.46
C ASP A 409 -23.82 -19.22 18.16
N SER A 410 -24.12 -19.55 19.43
CA SER A 410 -23.23 -20.37 20.26
C SER A 410 -22.94 -21.77 19.68
N ALA A 411 -23.86 -22.35 18.92
CA ALA A 411 -23.66 -23.67 18.34
C ALA A 411 -22.69 -23.63 17.15
N ILE A 412 -22.75 -22.59 16.33
CA ILE A 412 -21.78 -22.34 15.25
C ILE A 412 -20.40 -22.00 15.83
N ALA A 413 -20.34 -21.09 16.81
CA ALA A 413 -19.08 -20.72 17.47
C ALA A 413 -18.39 -21.94 18.11
N SER A 414 -19.13 -22.80 18.81
CA SER A 414 -18.59 -24.04 19.38
C SER A 414 -17.98 -24.97 18.32
N LYS A 415 -18.65 -25.13 17.17
CA LYS A 415 -18.12 -25.92 16.04
C LYS A 415 -16.86 -25.29 15.45
N PHE A 416 -16.80 -23.96 15.37
CA PHE A 416 -15.59 -23.26 14.92
C PHE A 416 -14.42 -23.57 15.85
N TYR A 417 -14.55 -23.38 17.17
CA TYR A 417 -13.46 -23.62 18.12
C TYR A 417 -12.97 -25.07 18.10
N ALA A 418 -13.88 -26.04 18.00
CA ALA A 418 -13.51 -27.46 17.88
C ALA A 418 -12.66 -27.74 16.62
N LYS A 419 -12.95 -27.09 15.49
CA LYS A 419 -12.22 -27.25 14.24
C LYS A 419 -10.93 -26.40 14.19
N CYS A 420 -10.92 -25.27 14.87
CA CYS A 420 -9.81 -24.32 14.89
C CYS A 420 -8.55 -24.94 15.49
N ALA A 421 -8.70 -25.79 16.51
CA ALA A 421 -7.58 -26.41 17.22
C ALA A 421 -6.67 -27.23 16.31
N SER A 422 -7.23 -27.97 15.34
CA SER A 422 -6.42 -28.77 14.39
C SER A 422 -5.60 -27.94 13.41
N ASN A 423 -5.79 -26.61 13.36
CA ASN A 423 -5.06 -25.72 12.46
C ASN A 423 -4.75 -24.38 13.14
N TYR A 424 -4.24 -24.44 14.37
CA TYR A 424 -4.03 -23.26 15.23
C TYR A 424 -3.27 -22.13 14.53
N SER A 425 -2.19 -22.44 13.79
CA SER A 425 -1.33 -21.44 13.14
C SER A 425 -2.07 -20.53 12.17
N GLN A 426 -3.12 -21.03 11.51
CA GLN A 426 -3.97 -20.23 10.63
C GLN A 426 -4.83 -19.22 11.40
N TRP A 427 -5.21 -19.56 12.62
CA TRP A 427 -6.22 -18.84 13.41
C TRP A 427 -5.65 -18.10 14.62
N THR A 428 -4.36 -18.23 14.92
CA THR A 428 -3.72 -17.71 16.14
C THR A 428 -4.06 -16.24 16.42
N TYR A 429 -3.89 -15.36 15.42
CA TYR A 429 -4.18 -13.93 15.58
C TYR A 429 -5.68 -13.64 15.75
N MET A 430 -6.52 -14.35 15.00
CA MET A 430 -7.99 -14.26 15.14
C MET A 430 -8.46 -14.75 16.52
N LEU A 431 -7.85 -15.82 17.05
CA LEU A 431 -8.12 -16.32 18.40
C LEU A 431 -7.75 -15.29 19.47
N GLY A 432 -6.62 -14.58 19.29
CA GLY A 432 -6.24 -13.46 20.16
C GLY A 432 -7.30 -12.35 20.20
N PHE A 433 -7.93 -12.04 19.07
CA PHE A 433 -9.08 -11.12 19.05
C PHE A 433 -10.31 -11.71 19.75
N LEU A 434 -10.67 -12.97 19.48
CA LEU A 434 -11.80 -13.65 20.10
C LEU A 434 -11.68 -13.76 21.63
N GLU A 435 -10.46 -13.92 22.15
CA GLU A 435 -10.20 -13.89 23.59
C GLU A 435 -10.68 -12.58 24.23
N LYS A 436 -10.55 -11.45 23.51
CA LYS A 436 -10.94 -10.12 24.00
C LYS A 436 -12.40 -9.81 23.72
N ILE A 437 -12.88 -10.07 22.51
CA ILE A 437 -14.24 -9.65 22.08
C ILE A 437 -15.34 -10.67 22.40
N ASP A 438 -14.98 -11.92 22.71
CA ASP A 438 -15.92 -13.03 22.98
C ASP A 438 -15.43 -13.95 24.12
N HIS A 439 -14.85 -13.32 25.16
CA HIS A 439 -14.11 -13.98 26.24
C HIS A 439 -14.81 -15.21 26.83
N TYR A 440 -16.10 -15.09 27.16
CA TYR A 440 -16.84 -16.20 27.78
C TYR A 440 -16.89 -17.45 26.88
N ARG A 441 -17.20 -17.29 25.59
CA ARG A 441 -17.27 -18.44 24.66
C ARG A 441 -15.89 -18.94 24.29
N PHE A 442 -14.90 -18.06 24.21
CA PHE A 442 -13.50 -18.43 24.06
C PHE A 442 -13.05 -19.36 25.18
N CYS A 443 -13.22 -18.95 26.45
CA CYS A 443 -12.87 -19.79 27.60
C CYS A 443 -13.66 -21.11 27.60
N LYS A 444 -14.98 -21.04 27.36
CA LYS A 444 -15.86 -22.21 27.42
C LYS A 444 -15.57 -23.25 26.34
N PHE A 445 -15.38 -22.82 25.10
CA PHE A 445 -15.33 -23.72 23.94
C PHE A 445 -13.92 -23.98 23.41
N TYR A 446 -12.97 -23.08 23.66
CA TYR A 446 -11.59 -23.24 23.22
C TYR A 446 -10.66 -23.65 24.37
N GLU A 447 -10.56 -22.85 25.44
CA GLU A 447 -9.65 -23.14 26.55
C GLU A 447 -10.07 -24.41 27.32
N LEU A 448 -11.33 -24.49 27.74
CA LEU A 448 -11.87 -25.65 28.46
C LEU A 448 -12.20 -26.85 27.56
N GLY A 449 -12.08 -26.67 26.25
CA GLY A 449 -12.27 -27.72 25.24
C GLY A 449 -10.91 -28.18 24.69
N PRO A 450 -10.59 -27.90 23.41
CA PRO A 450 -9.39 -28.42 22.77
C PRO A 450 -8.06 -28.16 23.52
N VAL A 451 -7.87 -26.98 24.11
CA VAL A 451 -6.62 -26.64 24.81
C VAL A 451 -6.47 -27.47 26.08
N LYS A 452 -7.54 -27.63 26.86
CA LYS A 452 -7.54 -28.49 28.05
C LYS A 452 -7.26 -29.93 27.66
N ASP A 453 -7.89 -30.45 26.61
CA ASP A 453 -7.70 -31.82 26.16
C ASP A 453 -6.24 -32.06 25.74
N GLU A 454 -5.64 -31.14 24.98
CA GLU A 454 -4.21 -31.18 24.61
C GLU A 454 -3.30 -31.11 25.85
N CYS A 455 -3.63 -30.26 26.84
CA CYS A 455 -2.86 -30.15 28.08
C CYS A 455 -2.91 -31.43 28.93
N VAL A 456 -4.05 -32.13 28.94
CA VAL A 456 -4.20 -33.43 29.62
C VAL A 456 -3.35 -34.48 28.93
N GLU A 457 -3.42 -34.57 27.59
CA GLU A 457 -2.62 -35.49 26.79
C GLU A 457 -1.11 -35.25 26.99
N LEU A 458 -0.68 -33.99 26.91
CA LEU A 458 0.72 -33.60 27.16
C LEU A 458 1.15 -33.95 28.60
N GLY A 459 0.28 -33.74 29.58
CA GLY A 459 0.53 -34.11 30.97
C GLY A 459 0.77 -35.61 31.15
N GLU A 460 -0.02 -36.45 30.48
CA GLU A 460 0.17 -37.90 30.46
C GLU A 460 1.49 -38.28 29.81
N VAL A 461 1.84 -37.68 28.67
CA VAL A 461 3.13 -37.92 27.99
C VAL A 461 4.30 -37.55 28.89
N LEU A 462 4.27 -36.39 29.53
CA LEU A 462 5.34 -35.92 30.41
C LEU A 462 5.49 -36.77 31.68
N ALA A 463 4.40 -37.36 32.18
CA ALA A 463 4.45 -38.26 33.33
C ALA A 463 5.27 -39.54 33.06
N HIS A 464 5.37 -39.99 31.80
CA HIS A 464 6.04 -41.24 31.44
C HIS A 464 7.58 -41.16 31.35
N ARG A 465 8.21 -40.00 31.60
CA ARG A 465 9.68 -39.74 31.68
C ARG A 465 10.58 -40.30 30.54
N GLY A 466 10.01 -40.84 29.46
CA GLY A 466 10.76 -41.39 28.33
C GLY A 466 10.84 -40.40 27.18
N SER A 467 12.05 -40.04 26.76
CA SER A 467 12.32 -39.10 25.65
C SER A 467 11.57 -39.47 24.36
N ASP A 468 11.41 -40.77 24.09
CA ASP A 468 10.73 -41.28 22.88
C ASP A 468 9.23 -40.94 22.85
N SER A 469 8.57 -40.89 24.00
CA SER A 469 7.13 -40.56 24.09
C SER A 469 6.89 -39.08 23.79
N ILE A 470 7.77 -38.21 24.28
CA ILE A 470 7.74 -36.77 23.99
C ILE A 470 8.03 -36.53 22.51
N LEU A 471 9.06 -37.18 21.96
CA LEU A 471 9.41 -37.05 20.55
C LEU A 471 8.28 -37.54 19.62
N ARG A 472 7.61 -38.65 19.97
CA ARG A 472 6.44 -39.14 19.22
C ARG A 472 5.27 -38.16 19.29
N TYR A 473 4.93 -37.66 20.47
CA TYR A 473 3.87 -36.66 20.63
C TYR A 473 4.13 -35.41 19.81
N VAL A 474 5.34 -34.83 19.88
CA VAL A 474 5.66 -33.64 19.09
C VAL A 474 5.64 -33.92 17.59
N ALA A 475 6.10 -35.09 17.15
CA ALA A 475 6.04 -35.47 15.73
C ALA A 475 4.60 -35.67 15.22
N GLU A 476 3.67 -36.12 16.07
CA GLU A 476 2.26 -36.35 15.73
C GLU A 476 1.44 -35.05 15.75
N VAL A 477 1.56 -34.25 16.81
CA VAL A 477 0.78 -33.02 17.00
C VAL A 477 1.37 -31.85 16.21
N TYR A 478 2.70 -31.80 16.09
CA TYR A 478 3.43 -30.73 15.40
C TYR A 478 4.32 -31.27 14.27
N PRO A 479 3.73 -31.91 13.24
CA PRO A 479 4.48 -32.61 12.18
C PRO A 479 5.37 -31.69 11.33
N TYR A 480 5.15 -30.38 11.42
CA TYR A 480 5.92 -29.31 10.79
C TYR A 480 7.18 -28.92 11.56
N LEU A 481 7.34 -29.34 12.82
CA LEU A 481 8.55 -29.16 13.59
C LEU A 481 9.55 -30.29 13.30
N GLU A 482 10.83 -29.96 13.29
CA GLU A 482 11.96 -30.89 13.15
C GLU A 482 12.98 -30.62 14.26
N PHE A 483 13.44 -31.67 14.92
CA PHE A 483 14.54 -31.59 15.88
C PHE A 483 15.82 -32.03 15.19
N THR A 484 16.77 -31.12 15.07
CA THR A 484 18.11 -31.40 14.53
C THR A 484 19.15 -31.21 15.63
N TYR A 485 20.31 -31.86 15.51
CA TYR A 485 21.45 -31.54 16.36
C TYR A 485 22.35 -30.55 15.62
N SER A 486 22.67 -29.43 16.27
CA SER A 486 23.69 -28.51 15.78
C SER A 486 25.08 -29.15 15.84
N VAL A 487 26.04 -28.55 15.14
CA VAL A 487 27.43 -29.04 15.05
C VAL A 487 28.11 -29.10 16.43
N ASP A 488 27.69 -28.27 17.38
CA ASP A 488 28.13 -28.28 18.79
C ASP A 488 27.31 -29.22 19.70
N GLY A 489 26.44 -30.05 19.14
CA GLY A 489 25.70 -31.09 19.85
C GLY A 489 24.46 -30.62 20.60
N ARG A 490 23.98 -29.39 20.37
CA ARG A 490 22.73 -28.88 20.96
C ARG A 490 21.54 -29.32 20.13
N LEU A 491 20.43 -29.64 20.79
CA LEU A 491 19.17 -29.89 20.11
C LEU A 491 18.60 -28.55 19.62
N VAL A 492 18.37 -28.44 18.31
CA VAL A 492 17.79 -27.27 17.64
C VAL A 492 16.43 -27.67 17.09
N LEU A 493 15.40 -26.95 17.54
CA LEU A 493 14.06 -27.03 16.99
C LEU A 493 13.96 -26.11 15.76
N SER A 494 13.59 -26.66 14.61
CA SER A 494 13.32 -25.91 13.38
C SER A 494 11.95 -26.27 12.81
N THR A 495 11.47 -25.50 11.85
CA THR A 495 10.30 -25.86 11.03
C THR A 495 10.77 -26.50 9.72
N LYS A 496 10.16 -27.61 9.31
CA LYS A 496 10.40 -28.22 7.99
C LYS A 496 10.13 -27.18 6.89
N GLY A 497 11.17 -26.80 6.16
CA GLY A 497 11.09 -25.81 5.08
C GLY A 497 11.69 -24.43 5.37
N GLY A 498 12.26 -24.20 6.56
CA GLY A 498 13.18 -23.07 6.79
C GLY A 498 12.58 -21.66 6.79
N ALA A 499 11.29 -21.49 7.10
CA ALA A 499 10.67 -20.17 7.22
C ALA A 499 10.25 -19.89 8.68
N LEU A 500 10.95 -18.96 9.33
CA LEU A 500 10.42 -18.08 10.35
C LEU A 500 10.44 -16.65 9.79
#